data_AF-A0A7T8ECK7-F1
#
_entry.id   AF-A0A7T8ECK7-F1
#
_cell.length_a   1.000
_cell.length_b   1.000
_cell.length_c   1.000
_cell.angle_alpha   90.00
_cell.angle_beta   90.00
_cell.angle_gamma   90.00
#
_symmetry.space_group_name_H-M   'P 1'
#
loop_
_entity.id
_entity.type
_entity.pdbx_description
1 polymer ?
#
loop_
_entity_poly.entity_id
_entity_poly.type
_entity_poly.pdbx_seq_one_letter_code
_entity_poly.pdbx_strand_id
1 'polypeptide(L)'
;MWYDVISTQVLADFEYLLNNYPFKNNEEKKVIFLQLLMSDIEHYLKEDCIGAFLNKFHSEQLKVNFPEGIFTITQYENSFYVFKKLVENKFPLDHNLFLLMGCRNNQKEYLEFITQNFTVTDEILEQALDQIINSDSFGESSTDATQIYLIKYLLEMLNVNCKLPGTSDHDWLYQECFENVPPAAKYFYTDDFDIAILYDQGYWEYISENYLEDEDYESLYLAALDDIKNSNLDIDFEQMKAIFIDLNMPAVAQIFSH
;
A
#
# COMPACT_ATOMS: atom_id res chain seq x y z
N MET A 1 13.58 26.93 22.58
CA MET A 1 13.48 28.41 22.70
C MET A 1 13.29 29.09 21.34
N TRP A 2 14.19 28.96 20.36
CA TRP A 2 13.95 29.54 19.02
C TRP A 2 12.85 28.81 18.22
N TYR A 3 12.81 27.47 18.30
CA TYR A 3 11.71 26.66 17.74
C TYR A 3 10.34 27.06 18.31
N ASP A 4 10.23 27.21 19.64
CA ASP A 4 8.99 27.63 20.29
C ASP A 4 8.53 29.02 19.81
N VAL A 5 9.46 29.96 19.62
CA VAL A 5 9.14 31.31 19.12
C VAL A 5 8.70 31.29 17.65
N ILE A 6 9.39 30.54 16.79
CA ILE A 6 9.04 30.39 15.37
C ILE A 6 7.68 29.69 15.25
N SER A 7 7.44 28.65 16.05
CA SER A 7 6.18 27.91 16.06
C SER A 7 4.97 28.77 16.43
N THR A 8 5.12 29.55 17.50
CA THR A 8 4.06 30.45 17.97
C THR A 8 3.76 31.54 16.94
N GLN A 9 4.79 32.05 16.25
CA GLN A 9 4.62 33.06 15.21
C GLN A 9 3.90 32.50 13.97
N VAL A 10 4.28 31.31 13.51
CA VAL A 10 3.61 30.65 12.36
C VAL A 10 2.13 30.43 12.64
N LEU A 11 1.79 29.91 13.83
CA LEU A 11 0.40 29.72 14.22
C LEU A 11 -0.36 31.05 14.29
N ALA A 12 0.20 32.08 14.92
CA ALA A 12 -0.43 33.39 15.04
C ALA A 12 -0.65 34.06 13.67
N ASP A 13 0.33 33.95 12.76
CA ASP A 13 0.22 34.45 11.39
C ASP A 13 -0.82 33.68 10.60
N PHE A 14 -0.86 32.35 10.75
CA PHE A 14 -1.88 31.51 10.14
C PHE A 14 -3.28 31.87 10.64
N GLU A 15 -3.49 31.99 11.96
CA GLU A 15 -4.77 32.41 12.54
C GLU A 15 -5.17 33.82 12.08
N TYR A 16 -4.22 34.74 11.97
CA TYR A 16 -4.48 36.08 11.45
C TYR A 16 -4.96 36.03 9.99
N LEU A 17 -4.25 35.29 9.13
CA LEU A 17 -4.64 35.11 7.73
C LEU A 17 -6.01 34.42 7.63
N LEU A 18 -6.20 33.33 8.35
CA LEU A 18 -7.45 32.61 8.45
C LEU A 18 -8.60 33.52 8.89
N ASN A 19 -8.35 34.48 9.78
CA ASN A 19 -9.31 35.44 10.29
C ASN A 19 -9.68 36.59 9.35
N ASN A 20 -8.75 36.99 8.49
CA ASN A 20 -8.93 38.15 7.63
C ASN A 20 -9.10 37.78 6.15
N TYR A 21 -8.92 36.52 5.77
CA TYR A 21 -9.10 36.06 4.40
C TYR A 21 -10.60 36.01 4.01
N PRO A 22 -11.02 36.69 2.92
CA PRO A 22 -12.41 36.74 2.51
C PRO A 22 -12.78 35.51 1.68
N PHE A 23 -12.95 34.35 2.34
CA PHE A 23 -13.35 33.09 1.68
C PHE A 23 -14.64 33.28 0.86
N LYS A 24 -14.57 32.99 -0.44
CA LYS A 24 -15.66 33.19 -1.39
C LYS A 24 -16.69 32.07 -1.35
N ASN A 25 -16.26 30.84 -1.08
CA ASN A 25 -17.10 29.64 -1.05
C ASN A 25 -16.41 28.49 -0.29
N ASN A 26 -17.08 27.34 -0.21
CA ASN A 26 -16.53 26.16 0.46
C ASN A 26 -15.41 25.48 -0.33
N GLU A 27 -15.40 25.59 -1.67
CA GLU A 27 -14.33 24.99 -2.49
C GLU A 27 -12.98 25.68 -2.23
N GLU A 28 -12.95 27.00 -2.08
CA GLU A 28 -11.73 27.74 -1.74
C GLU A 28 -11.21 27.36 -0.34
N LYS A 29 -12.11 27.11 0.62
CA LYS A 29 -11.73 26.58 1.94
C LYS A 29 -11.09 25.20 1.84
N LYS A 30 -11.67 24.30 1.04
CA LYS A 30 -11.11 22.96 0.80
C LYS A 30 -9.72 23.06 0.20
N VAL A 31 -9.54 23.88 -0.85
CA VAL A 31 -8.22 24.10 -1.48
C VAL A 31 -7.17 24.57 -0.48
N ILE A 32 -7.49 25.58 0.33
CA ILE A 32 -6.56 26.10 1.35
C ILE A 32 -6.28 25.04 2.43
N PHE A 33 -7.31 24.28 2.84
CA PHE A 33 -7.13 23.20 3.79
C PHE A 33 -6.20 22.12 3.23
N LEU A 34 -6.38 21.71 1.98
CA LEU A 34 -5.50 20.74 1.31
C LEU A 34 -4.08 21.24 1.19
N GLN A 35 -3.89 22.51 0.83
CA GLN A 35 -2.56 23.13 0.79
C GLN A 35 -1.88 23.10 2.16
N LEU A 36 -2.64 23.29 3.25
CA LEU A 36 -2.12 23.10 4.60
C LEU A 36 -1.71 21.64 4.84
N LEU A 37 -2.55 20.66 4.48
CA LEU A 37 -2.24 19.24 4.65
C LEU A 37 -0.96 18.84 3.88
N MET A 38 -0.79 19.36 2.67
CA MET A 38 0.36 19.13 1.78
C MET A 38 1.58 20.01 2.07
N SER A 39 1.47 21.00 2.97
CA SER A 39 2.57 21.94 3.22
C SER A 39 3.77 21.27 3.88
N ASP A 40 4.97 21.73 3.57
CA ASP A 40 6.23 21.20 4.13
C ASP A 40 6.57 21.80 5.51
N ILE A 41 5.54 22.16 6.29
CA ILE A 41 5.75 22.64 7.66
C ILE A 41 5.86 21.44 8.60
N GLU A 42 6.64 21.63 9.67
CA GLU A 42 6.82 20.65 10.75
C GLU A 42 5.47 20.08 11.25
N HIS A 43 5.43 18.79 11.54
CA HIS A 43 4.19 18.07 11.88
C HIS A 43 3.42 18.71 13.04
N TYR A 44 4.10 19.15 14.10
CA TYR A 44 3.46 19.80 15.25
C TYR A 44 2.83 21.15 14.89
N LEU A 45 3.44 21.93 13.98
CA LEU A 45 2.85 23.18 13.47
C LEU A 45 1.63 22.91 12.61
N LYS A 46 1.72 21.87 11.79
CA LYS A 46 0.61 21.44 10.94
C LYS A 46 -0.58 21.03 11.79
N GLU A 47 -0.37 20.31 12.88
CA GLU A 47 -1.41 19.95 13.84
C GLU A 47 -2.11 21.19 14.43
N ASP A 48 -1.33 22.17 14.91
CA ASP A 48 -1.88 23.40 15.48
C ASP A 48 -2.69 24.20 14.45
N CYS A 49 -2.17 24.33 13.22
CA CYS A 49 -2.86 24.99 12.11
C CYS A 49 -4.15 24.24 11.70
N ILE A 50 -4.14 22.90 11.67
CA ILE A 50 -5.35 22.11 11.43
C ILE A 50 -6.37 22.39 12.54
N GLY A 51 -5.95 22.37 13.81
CA GLY A 51 -6.79 22.71 14.95
C GLY A 51 -7.44 24.09 14.82
N ALA A 52 -6.65 25.12 14.48
CA ALA A 52 -7.14 26.47 14.23
C ALA A 52 -8.17 26.52 13.08
N PHE A 53 -7.91 25.79 12.00
CA PHE A 53 -8.82 25.72 10.84
C PHE A 53 -10.15 25.05 11.19
N LEU A 54 -10.11 23.94 11.93
CA LEU A 54 -11.29 23.19 12.39
C LEU A 54 -12.09 23.93 13.48
N ASN A 55 -11.44 24.77 14.29
CA ASN A 55 -12.13 25.65 15.24
C ASN A 55 -12.97 26.71 14.52
N LYS A 56 -12.55 27.12 13.32
CA LYS A 56 -13.22 28.16 12.55
C LYS A 56 -14.31 27.64 11.62
N PHE A 57 -14.07 26.50 10.99
CA PHE A 57 -14.96 25.96 9.97
C PHE A 57 -15.48 24.57 10.38
N HIS A 58 -16.78 24.37 10.23
CA HIS A 58 -17.37 23.05 10.46
C HIS A 58 -16.79 22.03 9.49
N SER A 59 -16.50 20.83 9.99
CA SER A 59 -15.86 19.74 9.25
C SER A 59 -16.61 19.35 7.97
N GLU A 60 -17.94 19.47 7.96
CA GLU A 60 -18.78 19.25 6.78
C GLU A 60 -18.46 20.20 5.60
N GLN A 61 -18.00 21.42 5.89
CA GLN A 61 -17.61 22.40 4.87
C GLN A 61 -16.26 22.06 4.22
N LEU A 62 -15.49 21.21 4.88
CA LEU A 62 -14.10 20.92 4.56
C LEU A 62 -13.89 19.51 4.04
N LYS A 63 -14.96 18.70 3.96
CA LYS A 63 -14.88 17.29 3.58
C LYS A 63 -14.01 17.12 2.33
N VAL A 64 -12.87 16.47 2.51
CA VAL A 64 -11.93 16.05 1.46
C VAL A 64 -12.40 14.68 0.99
N ASN A 65 -12.93 14.62 -0.23
CA ASN A 65 -13.50 13.40 -0.80
C ASN A 65 -13.03 13.15 -2.24
N PHE A 66 -11.90 13.72 -2.64
CA PHE A 66 -11.32 13.49 -3.97
C PHE A 66 -10.04 12.65 -3.81
N PRO A 67 -9.97 11.47 -4.45
CA PRO A 67 -8.87 10.51 -4.31
C PRO A 67 -7.47 11.09 -4.51
N GLU A 68 -7.30 12.00 -5.47
CA GLU A 68 -5.98 12.54 -5.83
C GLU A 68 -5.36 13.34 -4.67
N GLY A 69 -6.18 14.08 -3.93
CA GLY A 69 -5.69 14.84 -2.77
C GLY A 69 -5.32 13.93 -1.61
N ILE A 70 -6.10 12.87 -1.39
CA ILE A 70 -5.80 11.89 -0.34
C ILE A 70 -4.54 11.13 -0.72
N PHE A 71 -4.39 10.72 -1.97
CA PHE A 71 -3.17 10.11 -2.49
C PHE A 71 -1.95 10.98 -2.22
N THR A 72 -1.97 12.25 -2.64
CA THR A 72 -0.85 13.17 -2.41
C THR A 72 -0.58 13.40 -0.92
N ILE A 73 -1.61 13.49 -0.09
CA ILE A 73 -1.42 13.62 1.36
C ILE A 73 -0.69 12.39 1.90
N THR A 74 -1.12 11.18 1.54
CA THR A 74 -0.53 9.94 2.05
C THR A 74 0.91 9.68 1.61
N GLN A 75 1.45 10.43 0.64
CA GLN A 75 2.84 10.28 0.20
C GLN A 75 3.87 10.86 1.19
N TYR A 76 3.47 11.80 2.06
CA TYR A 76 4.41 12.46 2.97
C TYR A 76 4.62 11.65 4.26
N GLU A 77 5.86 11.59 4.76
CA GLU A 77 6.23 10.84 5.98
C GLU A 77 5.40 11.26 7.21
N ASN A 78 5.11 12.56 7.33
CA ASN A 78 4.31 13.10 8.44
C ASN A 78 2.79 13.05 8.22
N SER A 79 2.33 12.48 7.10
CA SER A 79 0.92 12.46 6.73
C SER A 79 0.06 11.65 7.68
N PHE A 80 0.62 10.56 8.24
CA PHE A 80 -0.11 9.73 9.18
C PHE A 80 -0.52 10.51 10.45
N TYR A 81 0.36 11.39 10.96
CA TYR A 81 0.05 12.24 12.11
C TYR A 81 -1.12 13.18 11.82
N VAL A 82 -1.12 13.77 10.61
CA VAL A 82 -2.21 14.61 10.11
C VAL A 82 -3.51 13.82 10.06
N PHE A 83 -3.50 12.63 9.44
CA PHE A 83 -4.67 11.76 9.35
C PHE A 83 -5.21 11.41 10.75
N LYS A 84 -4.33 10.97 11.66
CA LYS A 84 -4.68 10.66 13.04
C LYS A 84 -5.33 11.85 13.74
N LYS A 85 -4.81 13.07 13.53
CA LYS A 85 -5.38 14.29 14.13
C LYS A 85 -6.77 14.62 13.58
N LEU A 86 -6.99 14.42 12.28
CA LEU A 86 -8.30 14.59 11.66
C LEU A 86 -9.31 13.59 12.23
N VAL A 87 -8.89 12.34 12.47
CA VAL A 87 -9.71 11.33 13.16
C VAL A 87 -10.02 11.75 14.60
N GLU A 88 -9.03 12.19 15.39
CA GLU A 88 -9.21 12.67 16.78
C GLU A 88 -10.23 13.82 16.86
N ASN A 89 -10.22 14.71 15.87
CA ASN A 89 -11.16 15.84 15.77
C ASN A 89 -12.51 15.46 15.14
N LYS A 90 -12.79 14.17 14.94
CA LYS A 90 -14.04 13.64 14.37
C LYS A 90 -14.35 14.22 12.99
N PHE A 91 -13.32 14.47 12.20
CA PHE A 91 -13.49 14.90 10.83
C PHE A 91 -14.13 13.77 9.99
N PRO A 92 -15.11 14.05 9.11
CA PRO A 92 -15.80 13.04 8.32
C PRO A 92 -14.91 12.58 7.15
N LEU A 93 -13.93 11.73 7.48
CA LEU A 93 -13.01 11.13 6.53
C LEU A 93 -13.59 9.85 5.92
N ASP A 94 -13.22 9.59 4.67
CA ASP A 94 -13.35 8.28 4.06
C ASP A 94 -12.14 7.43 4.45
N HIS A 95 -12.25 6.70 5.55
CA HIS A 95 -11.14 5.90 6.07
C HIS A 95 -10.74 4.77 5.11
N ASN A 96 -11.66 4.23 4.31
CA ASN A 96 -11.32 3.22 3.31
C ASN A 96 -10.43 3.83 2.22
N LEU A 97 -10.75 5.03 1.75
CA LEU A 97 -9.91 5.70 0.75
C LEU A 97 -8.51 6.05 1.31
N PHE A 98 -8.42 6.49 2.56
CA PHE A 98 -7.12 6.70 3.23
C PHE A 98 -6.34 5.40 3.41
N LEU A 99 -7.02 4.29 3.72
CA LEU A 99 -6.41 2.97 3.79
C LEU A 99 -5.81 2.57 2.44
N LEU A 100 -6.61 2.61 1.38
CA LEU A 100 -6.16 2.22 0.03
C LEU A 100 -4.97 3.08 -0.45
N MET A 101 -5.04 4.40 -0.26
CA MET A 101 -3.95 5.30 -0.68
C MET A 101 -2.72 5.18 0.22
N GLY A 102 -2.90 4.94 1.52
CA GLY A 102 -1.80 4.63 2.44
C GLY A 102 -1.09 3.34 2.06
N CYS A 103 -1.85 2.28 1.78
CA CYS A 103 -1.38 0.99 1.28
C CYS A 103 -0.64 1.12 -0.05
N ARG A 104 -1.20 1.87 -1.02
CA ARG A 104 -0.53 2.19 -2.30
C ARG A 104 0.83 2.87 -2.12
N ASN A 105 0.98 3.69 -1.07
CA ASN A 105 2.24 4.38 -0.74
C ASN A 105 3.10 3.62 0.29
N ASN A 106 2.79 2.34 0.56
CA ASN A 106 3.46 1.48 1.53
C ASN A 106 3.57 2.08 2.95
N GLN A 107 2.58 2.89 3.35
CA GLN A 107 2.53 3.52 4.67
C GLN A 107 1.79 2.62 5.67
N LYS A 108 2.55 1.76 6.38
CA LYS A 108 1.99 0.75 7.28
C LYS A 108 1.13 1.31 8.41
N GLU A 109 1.42 2.52 8.85
CA GLU A 109 0.74 3.18 9.97
C GLU A 109 -0.74 3.40 9.64
N TYR A 110 -1.09 3.67 8.38
CA TYR A 110 -2.49 3.77 7.95
C TYR A 110 -3.22 2.45 8.07
N LEU A 111 -2.62 1.36 7.58
CA LEU A 111 -3.20 0.02 7.65
C LEU A 111 -3.44 -0.38 9.11
N GLU A 112 -2.41 -0.33 9.93
CA GLU A 112 -2.48 -0.74 11.35
C GLU A 112 -3.50 0.11 12.12
N PHE A 113 -3.46 1.43 11.97
CA PHE A 113 -4.37 2.31 12.70
C PHE A 113 -5.82 2.13 12.25
N ILE A 114 -6.08 2.06 10.93
CA ILE A 114 -7.44 2.01 10.42
C ILE A 114 -8.10 0.68 10.79
N THR A 115 -7.39 -0.42 10.62
CA THR A 115 -7.91 -1.76 10.97
C THR A 115 -8.11 -1.96 12.48
N GLN A 116 -7.37 -1.23 13.33
CA GLN A 116 -7.56 -1.26 14.78
C GLN A 116 -8.71 -0.36 15.28
N ASN A 117 -9.06 0.70 14.54
CA ASN A 117 -10.00 1.73 15.01
C ASN A 117 -11.32 1.79 14.25
N PHE A 118 -11.40 1.17 13.07
CA PHE A 118 -12.58 1.15 12.21
C PHE A 118 -12.90 -0.25 11.73
N THR A 119 -14.17 -0.49 11.42
CA THR A 119 -14.58 -1.73 10.76
C THR A 119 -14.21 -1.64 9.28
N VAL A 120 -13.33 -2.54 8.84
CA VAL A 120 -12.94 -2.69 7.43
C VAL A 120 -13.45 -4.03 6.94
N THR A 121 -14.08 -4.05 5.76
CA THR A 121 -14.59 -5.27 5.13
C THR A 121 -13.48 -6.00 4.38
N ASP A 122 -13.61 -7.31 4.21
CA ASP A 122 -12.67 -8.14 3.44
C ASP A 122 -12.44 -7.59 2.03
N GLU A 123 -13.50 -7.16 1.32
CA GLU A 123 -13.39 -6.54 -0.01
C GLU A 123 -12.42 -5.33 -0.04
N ILE A 124 -12.38 -4.53 1.03
CA ILE A 124 -11.48 -3.38 1.11
C ILE A 124 -10.05 -3.82 1.48
N LEU A 125 -9.91 -4.87 2.29
CA LEU A 125 -8.60 -5.45 2.60
C LEU A 125 -7.99 -6.13 1.38
N GLU A 126 -8.80 -6.78 0.54
CA GLU A 126 -8.40 -7.35 -0.75
C GLU A 126 -7.93 -6.26 -1.71
N GLN A 127 -8.70 -5.17 -1.85
CA GLN A 127 -8.28 -4.00 -2.63
C GLN A 127 -6.99 -3.37 -2.08
N ALA A 128 -6.83 -3.31 -0.76
CA ALA A 128 -5.62 -2.79 -0.13
C ALA A 128 -4.40 -3.66 -0.46
N LEU A 129 -4.58 -4.99 -0.49
CA LEU A 129 -3.54 -5.95 -0.85
C LEU A 129 -3.11 -5.77 -2.31
N ASP A 130 -4.06 -5.64 -3.23
CA ASP A 130 -3.83 -5.29 -4.64
C ASP A 130 -3.04 -3.97 -4.77
N GLN A 131 -3.43 -2.92 -4.04
CA GLN A 131 -2.69 -1.64 -4.07
C GLN A 131 -1.25 -1.76 -3.58
N ILE A 132 -0.95 -2.66 -2.64
CA ILE A 132 0.41 -2.88 -2.14
C ILE A 132 1.22 -3.68 -3.16
N ILE A 133 0.65 -4.75 -3.73
CA ILE A 133 1.34 -5.59 -4.73
C ILE A 133 1.71 -4.76 -5.95
N ASN A 134 0.77 -3.95 -6.45
CA ASN A 134 0.94 -3.14 -7.65
C ASN A 134 1.48 -1.73 -7.35
N SER A 135 2.18 -1.55 -6.22
CA SER A 135 2.76 -0.26 -5.85
C SER A 135 4.09 -0.02 -6.57
N ASP A 136 4.07 0.90 -7.54
CA ASP A 136 5.28 1.48 -8.14
C ASP A 136 5.87 2.62 -7.29
N SER A 137 5.17 2.99 -6.20
CA SER A 137 5.42 4.24 -5.46
C SER A 137 6.17 3.98 -4.17
N PHE A 138 7.47 4.22 -4.20
CA PHE A 138 8.27 4.34 -2.98
C PHE A 138 8.01 5.71 -2.34
N GLY A 139 7.12 5.77 -1.34
CA GLY A 139 7.20 6.87 -0.37
C GLY A 139 8.62 6.93 0.22
N GLU A 140 9.07 8.06 0.74
CA GLU A 140 10.47 8.21 1.21
C GLU A 140 10.85 7.23 2.34
N SER A 141 9.86 6.65 3.04
CA SER A 141 10.00 5.60 4.06
C SER A 141 9.71 4.16 3.55
N SER A 142 9.35 4.01 2.27
CA SER A 142 8.99 2.74 1.65
C SER A 142 10.22 1.92 1.29
N THR A 143 10.21 0.65 1.66
CA THR A 143 11.23 -0.34 1.29
C THR A 143 10.53 -1.62 0.88
N ASP A 144 11.21 -2.48 0.12
CA ASP A 144 10.70 -3.82 -0.21
C ASP A 144 10.34 -4.59 1.07
N ALA A 145 11.11 -4.43 2.15
CA ALA A 145 10.81 -5.04 3.45
C ALA A 145 9.47 -4.55 4.04
N THR A 146 9.12 -3.27 3.85
CA THR A 146 7.83 -2.71 4.26
C THR A 146 6.70 -3.30 3.43
N GLN A 147 6.85 -3.37 2.11
CA GLN A 147 5.85 -3.93 1.20
C GLN A 147 5.60 -5.41 1.50
N ILE A 148 6.66 -6.21 1.68
CA ILE A 148 6.59 -7.63 2.07
C ILE A 148 5.87 -7.80 3.41
N TYR A 149 6.18 -6.95 4.40
CA TYR A 149 5.49 -6.97 5.70
C TYR A 149 3.98 -6.73 5.55
N LEU A 150 3.60 -5.74 4.74
CA LEU A 150 2.19 -5.38 4.53
C LEU A 150 1.40 -6.48 3.82
N ILE A 151 1.98 -7.10 2.79
CA ILE A 151 1.39 -8.25 2.09
C ILE A 151 1.13 -9.38 3.09
N LYS A 152 2.16 -9.75 3.87
CA LYS A 152 2.03 -10.79 4.90
C LYS A 152 0.92 -10.45 5.90
N TYR A 153 0.93 -9.22 6.42
CA TYR A 153 -0.03 -8.78 7.44
C TYR A 153 -1.48 -8.84 6.94
N LEU A 154 -1.74 -8.41 5.71
CA LEU A 154 -3.08 -8.47 5.12
C LEU A 154 -3.55 -9.89 4.84
N LEU A 155 -2.67 -10.78 4.35
CA LEU A 155 -3.01 -12.18 4.16
C LEU A 155 -3.37 -12.87 5.47
N GLU A 156 -2.67 -12.54 6.57
CA GLU A 156 -3.02 -13.02 7.92
C GLU A 156 -4.38 -12.48 8.39
N MET A 157 -4.72 -11.22 8.06
CA MET A 157 -6.01 -10.60 8.40
C MET A 157 -7.20 -11.15 7.60
N LEU A 158 -7.02 -11.40 6.30
CA LEU A 158 -8.04 -11.98 5.42
C LEU A 158 -8.35 -13.45 5.75
N ASN A 159 -7.63 -14.02 6.71
CA ASN A 159 -7.92 -15.30 7.32
C ASN A 159 -8.08 -16.43 6.29
N VAL A 160 -6.97 -16.69 5.57
CA VAL A 160 -6.66 -17.96 4.87
C VAL A 160 -7.47 -18.26 3.61
N ASN A 161 -8.38 -17.39 3.15
CA ASN A 161 -9.14 -17.65 1.93
C ASN A 161 -8.38 -17.21 0.65
N CYS A 162 -7.24 -17.84 0.35
CA CYS A 162 -6.36 -17.43 -0.75
C CYS A 162 -6.82 -17.94 -2.13
N LYS A 163 -8.04 -17.58 -2.53
CA LYS A 163 -8.53 -17.61 -3.92
C LYS A 163 -8.90 -16.21 -4.39
N LEU A 164 -7.97 -15.28 -4.21
CA LEU A 164 -8.20 -13.88 -4.53
C LEU A 164 -7.99 -13.64 -6.04
N PRO A 165 -9.02 -13.18 -6.76
CA PRO A 165 -8.85 -12.82 -8.16
C PRO A 165 -7.89 -11.63 -8.29
N GLY A 166 -7.06 -11.66 -9.31
CA GLY A 166 -6.23 -10.52 -9.72
C GLY A 166 -7.08 -9.44 -10.38
N THR A 167 -6.51 -8.24 -10.54
CA THR A 167 -7.15 -7.13 -11.28
C THR A 167 -6.43 -6.79 -12.59
N SER A 168 -5.25 -7.39 -12.80
CA SER A 168 -4.39 -7.22 -13.98
C SER A 168 -4.73 -8.20 -15.12
N ASP A 169 -3.85 -8.28 -16.12
CA ASP A 169 -3.92 -9.29 -17.20
C ASP A 169 -3.71 -10.73 -16.66
N HIS A 170 -3.35 -10.89 -15.39
CA HIS A 170 -3.28 -12.16 -14.68
C HIS A 170 -4.51 -12.39 -13.79
N ASP A 171 -5.11 -13.58 -13.90
CA ASP A 171 -6.39 -13.90 -13.26
C ASP A 171 -6.33 -13.98 -11.71
N TRP A 172 -5.13 -14.04 -11.12
CA TRP A 172 -4.93 -14.32 -9.70
C TRP A 172 -3.94 -13.37 -9.02
N LEU A 173 -4.30 -12.89 -7.83
CA LEU A 173 -3.48 -11.96 -7.05
C LEU A 173 -2.12 -12.55 -6.63
N TYR A 174 -2.04 -13.88 -6.49
CA TYR A 174 -0.76 -14.57 -6.29
C TYR A 174 0.20 -14.34 -7.47
N GLN A 175 -0.28 -14.43 -8.71
CA GLN A 175 0.55 -14.28 -9.90
C GLN A 175 1.10 -12.86 -10.01
N GLU A 176 0.27 -11.85 -9.71
CA GLU A 176 0.70 -10.46 -9.60
C GLU A 176 1.72 -10.26 -8.46
N CYS A 177 1.52 -10.91 -7.31
CA CYS A 177 2.48 -10.84 -6.23
C CYS A 177 3.81 -11.50 -6.59
N PHE A 178 3.79 -12.62 -7.31
CA PHE A 178 5.00 -13.32 -7.73
C PHE A 178 5.80 -12.51 -8.76
N GLU A 179 5.11 -11.74 -9.60
CA GLU A 179 5.70 -10.80 -10.56
C GLU A 179 6.24 -9.54 -9.88
N ASN A 180 5.42 -8.85 -9.09
CA ASN A 180 5.77 -7.52 -8.61
C ASN A 180 6.56 -7.55 -7.29
N VAL A 181 6.33 -8.58 -6.45
CA VAL A 181 6.98 -8.74 -5.15
C VAL A 181 7.33 -10.23 -4.88
N PRO A 182 8.18 -10.87 -5.71
CA PRO A 182 8.46 -12.31 -5.61
C PRO A 182 8.78 -12.82 -4.19
N PRO A 183 9.56 -12.11 -3.35
CA PRO A 183 9.85 -12.55 -1.98
C PRO A 183 8.64 -12.65 -1.05
N ALA A 184 7.52 -12.00 -1.39
CA ALA A 184 6.28 -12.03 -0.62
C ALA A 184 5.32 -13.15 -1.06
N ALA A 185 5.50 -13.71 -2.26
CA ALA A 185 4.57 -14.68 -2.85
C ALA A 185 4.39 -15.92 -1.95
N LYS A 186 5.41 -16.31 -1.18
CA LYS A 186 5.34 -17.43 -0.23
C LYS A 186 4.25 -17.32 0.82
N TYR A 187 3.78 -16.11 1.13
CA TYR A 187 2.72 -15.92 2.12
C TYR A 187 1.34 -16.35 1.59
N PHE A 188 1.21 -16.61 0.29
CA PHE A 188 0.00 -17.19 -0.31
C PHE A 188 -0.08 -18.72 -0.13
N TYR A 189 1.02 -19.42 0.20
CA TYR A 189 1.08 -20.88 0.30
C TYR A 189 0.38 -21.40 1.56
N THR A 190 -0.93 -21.36 1.52
CA THR A 190 -1.84 -21.82 2.56
C THR A 190 -2.51 -23.13 2.16
N ASP A 191 -3.22 -23.79 3.08
CA ASP A 191 -3.93 -25.06 2.82
C ASP A 191 -5.00 -24.91 1.71
N ASP A 192 -5.54 -23.71 1.51
CA ASP A 192 -6.58 -23.41 0.51
C ASP A 192 -6.02 -22.88 -0.83
N PHE A 193 -4.70 -22.80 -0.97
CA PHE A 193 -4.04 -22.31 -2.19
C PHE A 193 -4.37 -23.20 -3.39
N ASP A 194 -4.75 -22.59 -4.51
CA ASP A 194 -5.04 -23.31 -5.74
C ASP A 194 -3.74 -23.67 -6.48
N ILE A 195 -3.21 -24.86 -6.19
CA ILE A 195 -1.98 -25.37 -6.79
C ILE A 195 -2.04 -25.47 -8.32
N ALA A 196 -3.24 -25.49 -8.93
CA ALA A 196 -3.37 -25.57 -10.38
C ALA A 196 -2.75 -24.36 -11.08
N ILE A 197 -2.70 -23.20 -10.40
CA ILE A 197 -2.09 -21.98 -10.89
C ILE A 197 -0.59 -22.18 -11.16
N LEU A 198 0.08 -23.02 -10.37
CA LEU A 198 1.50 -23.32 -10.57
C LEU A 198 1.77 -24.16 -11.82
N TYR A 199 0.76 -24.77 -12.45
CA TYR A 199 0.94 -25.58 -13.65
C TYR A 199 0.57 -24.86 -14.95
N ASP A 200 0.28 -23.55 -14.88
CA ASP A 200 0.02 -22.73 -16.04
C ASP A 200 1.33 -22.46 -16.82
N GLN A 201 1.53 -23.19 -17.92
CA GLN A 201 2.70 -23.02 -18.77
C GLN A 201 2.79 -21.61 -19.39
N GLY A 202 1.66 -20.99 -19.74
CA GLY A 202 1.65 -19.66 -20.35
C GLY A 202 2.10 -18.59 -19.36
N TYR A 203 1.74 -18.75 -18.07
CA TYR A 203 2.24 -17.88 -17.02
C TYR A 203 3.76 -18.03 -16.82
N TRP A 204 4.29 -19.26 -16.83
CA TRP A 204 5.74 -19.46 -16.69
C TRP A 204 6.54 -19.01 -17.90
N GLU A 205 5.97 -19.09 -19.12
CA GLU A 205 6.56 -18.51 -20.32
C GLU A 205 6.71 -16.98 -20.16
N TYR A 206 5.66 -16.30 -19.67
CA TYR A 206 5.71 -14.87 -19.36
C TYR A 206 6.79 -14.52 -18.32
N ILE A 207 6.84 -15.24 -17.19
CA ILE A 207 7.84 -15.00 -16.14
C ILE A 207 9.27 -15.26 -16.65
N SER A 208 9.45 -16.30 -17.47
CA SER A 208 10.72 -16.63 -18.10
C SER A 208 11.25 -15.45 -18.93
N GLU A 209 10.46 -15.01 -19.90
CA GLU A 209 10.86 -14.01 -20.89
C GLU A 209 11.10 -12.62 -20.28
N ASN A 210 10.37 -12.26 -19.22
CA ASN A 210 10.41 -10.90 -18.67
C ASN A 210 11.32 -10.75 -17.44
N TYR A 211 11.58 -11.83 -16.69
CA TYR A 211 12.23 -11.71 -15.38
C TYR A 211 13.34 -12.72 -15.10
N LEU A 212 13.17 -13.99 -15.48
CA LEU A 212 14.21 -15.01 -15.21
C LEU A 212 15.38 -14.94 -16.20
N GLU A 213 15.16 -14.44 -17.42
CA GLU A 213 16.23 -14.17 -18.38
C GLU A 213 16.98 -12.84 -18.12
N ASP A 214 16.47 -12.00 -17.21
CA ASP A 214 17.09 -10.74 -16.82
C ASP A 214 18.02 -10.93 -15.60
N GLU A 215 19.33 -10.77 -15.79
CA GLU A 215 20.35 -10.92 -14.75
C GLU A 215 20.12 -10.01 -13.53
N ASP A 216 19.44 -8.87 -13.70
CA ASP A 216 19.17 -7.93 -12.61
C ASP A 216 18.10 -8.46 -11.64
N TYR A 217 17.21 -9.34 -12.10
CA TYR A 217 16.08 -9.87 -11.31
C TYR A 217 16.16 -11.37 -11.05
N GLU A 218 16.89 -12.14 -11.86
CA GLU A 218 16.95 -13.61 -11.83
C GLU A 218 17.07 -14.17 -10.41
N SER A 219 18.00 -13.63 -9.61
CA SER A 219 18.26 -14.13 -8.25
C SER A 219 17.06 -14.05 -7.31
N LEU A 220 16.20 -13.04 -7.45
CA LEU A 220 14.98 -12.88 -6.64
C LEU A 220 13.94 -13.94 -6.99
N TYR A 221 13.78 -14.20 -8.29
CA TYR A 221 12.83 -15.19 -8.80
C TYR A 221 13.28 -16.63 -8.54
N LEU A 222 14.58 -16.92 -8.65
CA LEU A 222 15.13 -18.21 -8.24
C LEU A 222 14.88 -18.49 -6.74
N ALA A 223 14.99 -17.47 -5.88
CA ALA A 223 14.66 -17.60 -4.47
C ALA A 223 13.15 -17.83 -4.25
N ALA A 224 12.28 -17.15 -5.00
CA ALA A 224 10.83 -17.37 -4.93
C ALA A 224 10.41 -18.78 -5.42
N LEU A 225 11.10 -19.32 -6.42
CA LEU A 225 10.93 -20.71 -6.88
C LEU A 225 11.41 -21.72 -5.84
N ASP A 226 12.50 -21.43 -5.12
CA ASP A 226 12.94 -22.25 -3.99
C ASP A 226 11.93 -22.18 -2.82
N ASP A 227 11.30 -21.02 -2.58
CA ASP A 227 10.20 -20.91 -1.62
C ASP A 227 9.00 -21.81 -2.02
N ILE A 228 8.68 -21.95 -3.32
CA ILE A 228 7.66 -22.90 -3.82
C ILE A 228 8.07 -24.34 -3.48
N LYS A 229 9.31 -24.72 -3.81
CA LYS A 229 9.85 -26.06 -3.54
C LYS A 229 9.76 -26.42 -2.06
N ASN A 230 10.08 -25.48 -1.20
CA ASN A 230 10.12 -25.67 0.26
C ASN A 230 8.77 -25.41 0.94
N SER A 231 7.71 -25.14 0.17
CA SER A 231 6.36 -24.95 0.70
C SER A 231 5.74 -26.26 1.20
N ASN A 232 4.64 -26.15 1.96
CA ASN A 232 3.87 -27.32 2.42
C ASN A 232 2.82 -27.79 1.40
N LEU A 233 2.82 -27.24 0.18
CA LEU A 233 1.86 -27.57 -0.85
C LEU A 233 2.13 -28.97 -1.44
N ASP A 234 1.06 -29.68 -1.82
CA ASP A 234 1.15 -30.99 -2.49
C ASP A 234 1.46 -30.81 -3.99
N ILE A 235 2.68 -30.39 -4.29
CA ILE A 235 3.13 -30.07 -5.65
C ILE A 235 3.68 -31.32 -6.35
N ASP A 236 3.25 -31.54 -7.59
CA ASP A 236 3.92 -32.47 -8.51
C ASP A 236 5.17 -31.79 -9.09
N PHE A 237 6.30 -32.02 -8.43
CA PHE A 237 7.58 -31.45 -8.86
C PHE A 237 8.06 -31.97 -10.22
N GLU A 238 7.65 -33.16 -10.66
CA GLU A 238 7.99 -33.65 -12.00
C GLU A 238 7.21 -32.88 -13.07
N GLN A 239 5.95 -32.53 -12.79
CA GLN A 239 5.18 -31.64 -13.68
C GLN A 239 5.79 -30.24 -13.75
N MET A 240 6.13 -29.63 -12.59
CA MET A 240 6.82 -28.33 -12.57
C MET A 240 8.13 -28.37 -13.36
N LYS A 241 8.93 -29.41 -13.15
CA LYS A 241 10.19 -29.62 -13.87
C LYS A 241 9.98 -29.75 -15.38
N ALA A 242 8.96 -30.47 -15.82
CA ALA A 242 8.65 -30.63 -17.24
C ALA A 242 8.35 -29.28 -17.91
N ILE A 243 7.58 -28.40 -17.24
CA ILE A 243 7.29 -27.04 -17.72
C ILE A 243 8.60 -26.28 -17.99
N PHE A 244 9.51 -26.23 -17.01
CA PHE A 244 10.78 -25.49 -17.19
C PHE A 244 11.76 -26.15 -18.16
N ILE A 245 11.68 -27.46 -18.39
CA ILE A 245 12.42 -28.13 -19.46
C ILE A 245 11.89 -27.68 -20.83
N ASP A 246 10.57 -27.65 -21.00
CA ASP A 246 9.94 -27.24 -22.25
C ASP A 246 10.19 -25.76 -22.58
N LEU A 247 10.31 -24.91 -21.55
CA LEU A 247 10.73 -23.52 -21.67
C LEU A 247 12.26 -23.33 -21.86
N ASN A 248 13.03 -24.41 -22.04
CA ASN A 248 14.49 -24.39 -22.20
C ASN A 248 15.22 -23.71 -21.03
N MET A 249 14.73 -23.88 -19.80
CA MET A 249 15.31 -23.37 -18.55
C MET A 249 15.87 -24.50 -17.67
N PRO A 250 16.93 -25.21 -18.10
CA PRO A 250 17.42 -26.38 -17.37
C PRO A 250 17.98 -26.07 -15.98
N ALA A 251 18.44 -24.84 -15.73
CA ALA A 251 18.90 -24.41 -14.40
C ALA A 251 17.72 -24.27 -13.42
N VAL A 252 16.61 -23.69 -13.86
CA VAL A 252 15.37 -23.58 -13.07
C VAL A 252 14.76 -24.96 -12.83
N ALA A 253 14.72 -25.82 -13.86
CA ALA A 253 14.24 -27.18 -13.74
C ALA A 253 15.02 -28.03 -12.70
N GLN A 254 16.29 -27.66 -12.41
CA GLN A 254 17.07 -28.31 -11.36
C GLN A 254 16.60 -27.96 -9.94
N ILE A 255 15.94 -26.82 -9.73
CA ILE A 255 15.34 -26.48 -8.42
C ILE A 255 14.36 -27.59 -8.04
N PHE A 256 13.44 -27.94 -8.95
CA PHE A 256 12.44 -28.99 -8.72
C PHE A 256 12.98 -30.42 -8.87
N SER A 257 14.30 -30.58 -8.98
CA SER A 257 14.93 -31.90 -8.93
C SER A 257 15.31 -32.25 -7.48
N HIS A 258 14.81 -33.40 -7.02
CA HIS A 258 14.91 -33.95 -5.65
C HIS A 258 14.06 -33.26 -4.59
#